data_AF-A0A7X6XN69-F1
#
_entry.id   AF-A0A7X6XN69-F1
#
_cell.length_a   1.000
_cell.length_b   1.000
_cell.length_c   1.000
_cell.angle_alpha   90.00
_cell.angle_beta   90.00
_cell.angle_gamma   90.00
#
_symmetry.space_group_name_H-M   'P 1'
#
loop_
_entity.id
_entity.type
_entity.pdbx_description
1 polymer ?
#
loop_
_entity_poly.entity_id
_entity_poly.type
_entity_poly.pdbx_seq_one_letter_code
_entity_poly.pdbx_strand_id
1 'polypeptide(L)'
;MTTAVLDACVLYSAPLRDFFMHLAVRFVFQPKWTERIHAEWMGNVLEKRPDLSRAALERTRDLMNRWARDWQPPDYEALIPTLSLPDAVSGNAPRVWAAQDRCSDCCPP
;
A
#
# COMPACT_ATOMS: atom_id res chain seq x y z
N MET A 1 18.06 11.04 5.39
CA MET A 1 16.99 10.15 5.89
C MET A 1 16.43 9.39 4.71
N THR A 2 16.31 8.07 4.80
CA THR A 2 15.87 7.24 3.67
C THR A 2 14.35 7.32 3.52
N THR A 3 13.87 7.61 2.31
CA THR A 3 12.45 7.62 1.98
C THR A 3 12.09 6.35 1.24
N ALA A 4 10.99 5.70 1.64
CA ALA A 4 10.50 4.50 0.98
C ALA A 4 8.99 4.56 0.81
N VAL A 5 8.50 4.19 -0.38
CA VAL A 5 7.06 3.97 -0.61
C VAL A 5 6.73 2.55 -0.15
N LEU A 6 5.76 2.42 0.76
CA LEU A 6 5.29 1.11 1.22
C LEU A 6 4.17 0.63 0.32
N ASP A 7 4.32 -0.57 -0.22
CA ASP A 7 3.31 -1.21 -1.07
C ASP A 7 2.14 -1.79 -0.25
N ALA A 8 0.98 -1.97 -0.90
CA ALA A 8 -0.19 -2.57 -0.27
C ALA A 8 0.08 -3.99 0.23
N CYS A 9 0.92 -4.78 -0.45
CA CYS A 9 1.28 -6.13 -0.01
C CYS A 9 2.05 -6.12 1.33
N VAL A 10 2.87 -5.09 1.55
CA VAL A 10 3.61 -4.92 2.81
C VAL A 10 2.66 -4.49 3.92
N LEU A 11 1.73 -3.57 3.62
CA LEU A 11 0.78 -3.02 4.58
C LEU A 11 -0.39 -3.96 4.90
N TYR A 12 -0.67 -4.95 4.06
CA TYR A 12 -1.73 -5.95 4.29
C TYR A 12 -1.52 -6.69 5.62
N SER A 13 -0.29 -7.17 5.86
CA SER A 13 0.07 -7.92 7.06
C SER A 13 0.11 -7.00 8.29
N ALA A 14 -0.72 -7.28 9.29
CA ALA A 14 -0.78 -6.48 10.51
C ALA A 14 0.58 -6.40 11.25
N PRO A 15 1.36 -7.49 11.42
CA PRO A 15 2.69 -7.43 12.01
C PRO A 15 3.68 -6.55 11.23
N LEU A 16 3.70 -6.65 9.90
CA LEU A 16 4.61 -5.82 9.09
C LEU A 16 4.23 -4.35 9.16
N ARG A 17 2.93 -4.05 9.03
CA ARG A 17 2.40 -2.70 9.17
C ARG A 17 2.79 -2.08 10.51
N ASP A 18 2.60 -2.81 11.61
CA ASP A 18 2.98 -2.35 12.96
C ASP A 18 4.50 -2.14 13.10
N PHE A 19 5.30 -3.10 12.61
CA PHE A 19 6.76 -3.00 12.61
C PHE A 19 7.26 -1.76 11.87
N PHE A 20 6.78 -1.51 10.65
CA PHE A 20 7.18 -0.33 9.87
C PHE A 20 6.71 0.97 10.52
N MET A 21 5.54 0.98 11.15
CA MET A 21 5.08 2.15 11.93
C MET A 21 5.97 2.41 13.15
N HIS A 22 6.41 1.37 13.85
CA HIS A 22 7.36 1.48 14.96
C HIS A 22 8.71 2.07 14.55
N LEU A 23 9.18 1.76 13.34
CA LEU A 23 10.39 2.34 12.77
C LEU A 23 10.16 3.80 12.33
N ALA A 24 9.02 4.09 11.72
CA ALA A 24 8.66 5.42 11.25
C ALA A 24 8.55 6.43 12.40
N VAL A 25 7.87 6.06 13.50
CA VAL A 25 7.72 6.90 14.70
C VAL A 25 9.06 7.18 15.38
N ARG A 26 10.04 6.27 15.25
CA ARG A 26 11.41 6.46 15.74
C ARG A 26 12.32 7.19 14.75
N PHE A 27 11.77 7.73 13.67
CA PHE A 27 12.49 8.45 12.62
C PHE A 27 13.62 7.63 11.96
N VAL A 28 13.51 6.30 11.93
CA VAL A 28 14.50 5.41 11.28
C VAL A 28 14.46 5.58 9.76
N PHE A 29 13.26 5.77 9.20
CA PHE A 29 13.04 6.05 7.80
C PHE A 29 11.75 6.86 7.61
N GLN A 30 11.56 7.39 6.41
CA GLN A 30 10.41 8.18 6.03
C GLN A 30 9.48 7.35 5.14
N PRO A 31 8.39 6.77 5.68
CA PRO A 31 7.45 6.04 4.86
C PRO A 31 6.62 7.00 4.00
N LYS A 32 6.21 6.50 2.83
CA LYS A 32 5.26 7.13 1.93
C LYS A 32 4.21 6.12 1.46
N TRP A 33 2.99 6.58 1.21
CA TRP A 33 1.92 5.75 0.63
C TRP A 33 0.83 6.65 0.03
N THR A 34 0.03 6.10 -0.88
CA THR A 34 -1.09 6.81 -1.50
C THR A 34 -2.41 6.36 -0.88
N GLU A 35 -3.47 7.14 -1.07
CA GLU A 35 -4.83 6.70 -0.72
C GLU A 35 -5.24 5.43 -1.48
N ARG A 36 -4.71 5.24 -2.70
CA ARG A 36 -4.93 4.00 -3.47
C ARG A 36 -4.31 2.78 -2.78
N ILE A 37 -3.09 2.90 -2.26
CA ILE A 37 -2.45 1.84 -1.47
C ILE A 37 -3.27 1.53 -0.22
N HIS A 38 -3.78 2.56 0.48
CA HIS A 38 -4.67 2.36 1.61
C HIS A 38 -5.95 1.61 1.26
N ALA A 39 -6.63 2.03 0.18
CA ALA A 39 -7.85 1.38 -0.28
C ALA A 39 -7.60 -0.09 -0.65
N GLU A 40 -6.47 -0.38 -1.30
CA GLU A 40 -6.10 -1.72 -1.72
C GLU A 40 -5.89 -2.66 -0.54
N TRP A 41 -4.97 -2.36 0.39
CA TRP A 41 -4.70 -3.30 1.49
C TRP A 41 -5.92 -3.45 2.41
N MET A 42 -6.68 -2.37 2.67
CA MET A 42 -7.89 -2.45 3.48
C MET A 42 -8.97 -3.31 2.79
N GLY A 43 -9.11 -3.16 1.47
CA GLY A 43 -10.02 -3.97 0.67
C GLY A 43 -9.68 -5.46 0.75
N ASN A 44 -8.42 -5.80 0.55
CA ASN A 44 -7.96 -7.20 0.60
C ASN A 44 -8.11 -7.81 1.99
N VAL A 45 -7.86 -7.04 3.06
CA VAL A 45 -8.08 -7.51 4.43
C VAL A 45 -9.56 -7.81 4.65
N LEU A 46 -10.47 -6.93 4.23
CA LEU A 46 -11.92 -7.14 4.39
C LEU A 46 -12.44 -8.32 3.56
N GLU A 47 -11.86 -8.56 2.37
CA GLU A 47 -12.18 -9.71 1.54
C GLU A 47 -11.81 -11.03 2.23
N LYS A 48 -10.63 -11.11 2.84
CA LYS A 48 -10.12 -12.33 3.49
C LYS A 48 -10.56 -12.51 4.94
N ARG A 49 -10.90 -11.43 5.62
CA ARG A 49 -11.29 -11.38 7.04
C ARG A 49 -12.57 -10.57 7.22
N PRO A 50 -13.73 -11.11 6.81
CA PRO A 50 -15.02 -10.42 6.92
C PRO A 50 -15.46 -10.20 8.38
N ASP A 51 -14.76 -10.83 9.35
CA ASP A 51 -14.93 -10.60 10.78
C ASP A 51 -14.42 -9.21 11.22
N LEU A 52 -13.59 -8.56 10.41
CA LEU A 52 -13.06 -7.24 10.72
C LEU A 52 -14.01 -6.12 10.25
N SER A 53 -14.12 -5.07 11.07
CA SER A 53 -14.88 -3.87 10.72
C SER A 53 -14.05 -2.92 9.86
N ARG A 54 -14.65 -2.42 8.77
CA ARG A 54 -14.08 -1.34 7.95
C ARG A 54 -13.67 -0.13 8.79
N ALA A 55 -14.49 0.25 9.77
CA ALA A 55 -14.19 1.38 10.65
C ALA A 55 -12.91 1.17 11.48
N ALA A 56 -12.58 -0.07 11.85
CA ALA A 56 -11.35 -0.38 12.57
C ALA A 56 -10.10 -0.22 11.67
N LEU A 57 -10.21 -0.59 10.40
CA LEU A 57 -9.13 -0.42 9.42
C LEU A 57 -8.94 1.06 9.07
N GLU A 58 -10.04 1.82 8.90
CA GLU A 58 -9.99 3.26 8.68
C GLU A 58 -9.35 3.99 9.86
N ARG A 59 -9.71 3.62 11.10
CA ARG A 59 -9.02 4.13 12.29
C ARG A 59 -7.52 3.84 12.26
N THR A 60 -7.13 2.65 11.81
CA THR A 60 -5.71 2.27 11.69
C THR A 60 -5.00 3.13 10.65
N ARG A 61 -5.58 3.30 9.47
CA ARG A 61 -5.10 4.23 8.42
C ARG A 61 -4.88 5.63 8.99
N ASP A 62 -5.88 6.17 9.69
CA ASP A 62 -5.83 7.53 10.20
C ASP A 62 -4.71 7.72 11.24
N LEU A 63 -4.46 6.68 12.05
CA LEU A 63 -3.30 6.66 12.96
C LEU A 63 -1.99 6.64 12.17
N MET A 64 -1.88 5.83 11.12
CA MET A 64 -0.67 5.82 10.28
C MET A 64 -0.38 7.21 9.69
N ASN A 65 -1.40 7.86 9.11
CA ASN A 65 -1.29 9.19 8.51
C ASN A 65 -0.94 10.27 9.53
N ARG A 66 -1.42 10.15 10.77
CA ARG A 66 -1.12 11.08 11.85
C ARG A 66 0.35 11.01 12.28
N TRP A 67 0.90 9.80 12.35
CA TRP A 67 2.22 9.56 12.95
C TRP A 67 3.35 9.57 11.92
N ALA A 68 3.07 9.23 10.66
CA ALA A 68 4.04 9.39 9.59
C ALA A 68 4.09 10.86 9.14
N ARG A 69 5.21 11.52 9.40
CA ARG A 69 5.49 12.88 8.89
C ARG A 69 5.45 12.87 7.37
N ASP A 70 4.89 13.89 6.72
CA ASP A 70 4.93 14.04 5.27
C ASP A 70 4.62 12.74 4.50
N TRP A 71 3.70 11.89 4.94
CA TRP A 71 3.53 10.55 4.36
C TRP A 71 3.08 10.57 2.88
N GLN A 72 2.51 11.68 2.42
CA GLN A 72 2.02 11.79 1.06
C GLN A 72 3.21 11.83 0.08
N PRO A 73 3.28 10.92 -0.91
CA PRO A 73 4.26 11.01 -1.98
C PRO A 73 3.93 12.22 -2.87
N PRO A 74 4.94 12.75 -3.59
CA PRO A 74 4.69 13.76 -4.61
C PRO A 74 3.77 13.22 -5.71
N ASP A 75 3.03 14.11 -6.36
CA ASP A 75 2.15 13.78 -7.49
C ASP A 75 2.95 13.05 -8.57
N TYR A 76 2.58 11.80 -8.84
CA TYR A 76 3.27 10.89 -9.77
C TYR A 76 2.37 10.48 -10.93
N GLU A 77 1.09 10.82 -10.85
CA GLU A 77 0.04 10.48 -11.81
C GLU A 77 0.37 11.01 -13.21
N ALA A 78 0.99 12.19 -13.30
CA ALA A 78 1.45 12.76 -14.57
C ALA A 78 2.57 11.95 -15.24
N LEU A 79 3.31 11.14 -14.48
CA LEU A 79 4.39 10.28 -14.99
C LEU A 79 3.86 8.95 -15.54
N ILE A 80 2.71 8.48 -15.04
CA ILE A 80 2.07 7.23 -15.48
C ILE A 80 1.94 7.13 -17.01
N PRO A 81 1.37 8.11 -17.74
CA PRO A 81 1.22 8.01 -19.20
C PRO A 81 2.55 8.04 -19.96
N THR A 82 3.64 8.48 -19.33
CA THR A 82 4.97 8.50 -19.95
C THR A 82 5.72 7.18 -19.80
N LEU A 83 5.22 6.26 -18.96
CA LEU A 83 5.83 4.96 -18.74
C LEU A 83 5.41 3.98 -19.84
N SER A 84 6.33 3.74 -20.78
CA SER A 84 6.22 2.62 -21.73
C SER A 84 6.90 1.39 -21.14
N LEU A 85 6.10 0.45 -20.64
CA LEU A 85 6.60 -0.76 -20.01
C LEU A 85 6.70 -1.90 -21.05
N PRO A 86 7.87 -2.57 -21.18
CA PRO A 86 8.15 -3.49 -22.29
C PRO A 86 7.35 -4.81 -22.27
N ASP A 87 6.56 -5.11 -21.23
CA ASP A 87 5.76 -6.33 -21.15
C ASP A 87 4.26 -6.03 -21.27
N ALA A 88 3.77 -6.03 -22.52
CA ALA A 88 2.35 -6.00 -22.86
C ALA A 88 1.86 -7.30 -23.55
N VAL A 89 2.67 -8.37 -23.58
CA VAL A 89 2.31 -9.61 -24.31
C VAL A 89 2.19 -10.81 -23.36
N SER A 90 0.98 -10.91 -22.81
CA SER A 90 0.23 -12.13 -22.52
C SER A 90 -1.24 -11.69 -22.54
N GLY A 91 -2.22 -12.57 -22.69
CA GLY A 91 -3.65 -12.22 -22.56
C GLY A 91 -4.03 -11.86 -21.11
N ASN A 92 -3.29 -10.93 -20.53
CA ASN A 92 -3.11 -10.53 -19.16
C ASN A 92 -2.47 -9.14 -19.28
N ALA A 93 -3.23 -8.10 -18.91
CA ALA A 93 -2.83 -6.70 -18.95
C ALA A 93 -1.42 -6.45 -18.36
N PRO A 94 -0.70 -5.38 -18.78
CA PRO A 94 0.67 -5.11 -18.33
C PRO A 94 0.78 -5.23 -16.81
N ARG A 95 1.56 -6.22 -16.33
CA ARG A 95 1.65 -6.64 -14.91
C ARG A 95 2.19 -5.58 -13.97
N VAL A 96 2.68 -4.48 -14.53
CA VAL A 96 3.14 -3.30 -13.79
C VAL A 96 1.97 -2.41 -13.36
N TRP A 97 0.80 -2.56 -13.99
CA TRP A 97 -0.47 -1.94 -13.59
C TRP A 97 -1.56 -2.97 -13.23
N ALA A 98 -1.40 -4.25 -13.61
CA ALA A 98 -2.33 -5.33 -13.25
C ALA A 98 -2.04 -5.99 -11.89
N ALA A 99 -1.01 -5.56 -11.15
CA ALA A 99 -0.81 -5.96 -9.75
C ALA A 99 -1.80 -5.27 -8.78
N GLN A 100 -2.55 -4.27 -9.25
CA GLN A 100 -3.56 -3.56 -8.47
C GLN A 100 -4.86 -4.37 -8.26
N ASP A 101 -5.07 -5.45 -9.03
CA ASP A 101 -6.40 -6.09 -9.15
C ASP A 101 -6.60 -7.38 -8.33
N ARG A 102 -5.66 -7.74 -7.44
CA ARG A 102 -5.88 -8.55 -6.22
C ARG A 102 -4.53 -8.89 -5.58
N CYS A 103 -4.09 -8.06 -4.63
CA CYS A 103 -3.06 -8.48 -3.68
C CYS A 103 -3.50 -9.73 -2.86
N SER A 104 -4.78 -10.10 -2.92
CA SER A 104 -5.37 -11.34 -2.40
C SER A 104 -4.66 -12.60 -2.91
N ASP A 105 -4.13 -12.62 -4.13
CA ASP A 105 -3.45 -13.81 -4.70
C ASP A 105 -1.97 -13.90 -4.29
N CYS A 106 -1.32 -12.77 -3.95
CA CYS A 106 0.09 -12.72 -3.57
C CYS A 106 0.32 -12.93 -2.06
N CYS A 107 -0.66 -12.65 -1.20
CA CYS A 107 -0.52 -12.80 0.23
C CYS A 107 -1.17 -14.10 0.71
N PRO A 108 -0.42 -15.18 1.02
CA PRO A 108 -1.01 -16.41 1.56
C PRO A 108 -1.73 -16.15 2.89
N PRO A 109 -2.67 -17.02 3.30
CA PRO A 109 -3.35 -16.91 4.59
C PRO A 109 -2.38 -16.96 5.78
#